data_AF-A0A957J6J3-F1
#
_entry.id   AF-A0A957J6J3-F1
#
_cell.length_a   1.000
_cell.length_b   1.000
_cell.length_c   1.000
_cell.angle_alpha   90.00
_cell.angle_beta   90.00
_cell.angle_gamma   90.00
#
_symmetry.space_group_name_H-M   'P 1'
#
loop_
_entity.id
_entity.type
_entity.pdbx_description
1 polymer ?
#
loop_
_entity_poly.entity_id
_entity_poly.type
_entity_poly.pdbx_seq_one_letter_code
_entity_poly.pdbx_strand_id
1 'polypeptide(L)'
;MVNYLQKLLLCFIDAGFAWSQRRATTLSAAISYYTMLSLAPILLVAVAIVGFIVGTSDAIVSVVRQIELFFGPEVADFVRSLIQTTSQPTSVTLVTIISVVVTLFAASGVFNQMQVAFNIIWDVSDEEEGIRLTIVRR
;
A
#
# COMPACT_ATOMS: atom_id res chain seq x y z
N MET A 1 -22.36 38.03 -21.87
CA MET A 1 -22.35 36.54 -21.92
C MET A 1 -20.96 35.99 -22.29
N VAL A 2 -20.22 36.60 -23.21
CA VAL A 2 -18.87 36.17 -23.66
C VAL A 2 -17.80 36.09 -22.54
N ASN A 3 -17.81 36.98 -21.55
CA ASN A 3 -16.82 36.98 -20.46
C ASN A 3 -16.88 35.76 -19.53
N TYR A 4 -18.03 35.09 -19.40
CA TYR A 4 -18.16 33.94 -18.48
C TYR A 4 -17.55 32.68 -19.08
N LEU A 5 -17.69 32.48 -20.38
CA LEU A 5 -17.09 31.34 -21.08
C LEU A 5 -15.56 31.43 -21.08
N GLN A 6 -15.02 32.63 -21.28
CA GLN A 6 -13.58 32.89 -21.19
C GLN A 6 -13.04 32.67 -19.78
N LYS A 7 -13.75 33.13 -18.73
CA LYS A 7 -13.37 32.86 -17.34
C LYS A 7 -13.42 31.38 -16.99
N LEU A 8 -14.42 30.66 -17.50
CA LEU A 8 -14.55 29.22 -17.28
C LEU A 8 -13.39 28.47 -17.94
N LEU A 9 -13.05 28.81 -19.19
CA LEU A 9 -11.88 28.24 -19.87
C LEU A 9 -10.56 28.55 -19.16
N LEU A 10 -10.37 29.79 -18.70
CA LEU A 10 -9.18 30.18 -17.92
C LEU A 10 -9.06 29.35 -16.64
N CYS A 11 -10.15 29.16 -15.91
CA CYS A 11 -10.16 28.33 -14.69
C CYS A 11 -9.77 26.86 -14.98
N PHE A 12 -10.27 26.28 -16.08
CA PHE A 12 -9.90 24.91 -16.48
C PHE A 12 -8.42 24.79 -16.86
N ILE A 13 -7.87 25.80 -17.55
CA ILE A 13 -6.45 25.83 -17.92
C ILE A 13 -5.59 25.97 -16.67
N ASP A 14 -5.92 26.92 -15.79
CA ASP A 14 -5.20 27.14 -14.52
C ASP A 14 -5.26 25.90 -13.62
N ALA A 15 -6.41 25.22 -13.56
CA ALA A 15 -6.56 23.97 -12.82
C ALA A 15 -5.69 22.84 -13.41
N GLY A 16 -5.61 22.74 -14.74
CA GLY A 16 -4.74 21.77 -15.41
C GLY A 16 -3.26 22.03 -15.15
N PHE A 17 -2.83 23.29 -15.21
CA PHE A 17 -1.48 23.70 -14.84
C PHE A 17 -1.17 23.41 -13.37
N ALA A 18 -2.08 23.77 -12.46
CA ALA A 18 -1.94 23.48 -11.04
C ALA A 18 -1.86 21.96 -10.76
N TRP A 19 -2.66 21.14 -11.46
CA TRP A 19 -2.63 19.68 -11.35
C TRP A 19 -1.27 19.10 -11.77
N SER A 20 -0.73 19.58 -12.91
CA SER A 20 0.58 19.17 -13.41
C SER A 20 1.71 19.62 -12.47
N GLN A 21 1.67 20.88 -12.02
CA GLN A 21 2.68 21.46 -11.14
C GLN A 21 2.74 20.74 -9.79
N ARG A 22 1.58 20.27 -9.29
CA ARG A 22 1.46 19.44 -8.07
C ARG A 22 1.71 17.94 -8.29
N ARG A 23 2.19 17.51 -9.47
CA ARG A 23 2.49 16.09 -9.79
C ARG A 23 1.33 15.13 -9.49
N ALA A 24 0.09 15.60 -9.53
CA ALA A 24 -1.07 14.85 -9.05
C ALA A 24 -1.32 13.54 -9.82
N THR A 25 -0.91 13.48 -11.10
CA THR A 25 -0.93 12.25 -11.90
C THR A 25 0.04 11.19 -11.37
N THR A 26 1.28 11.57 -11.08
CA THR A 26 2.28 10.67 -10.49
C THR A 26 1.81 10.17 -9.12
N LEU A 27 1.15 11.04 -8.35
CA LEU A 27 0.60 10.70 -7.05
C LEU A 27 -0.54 9.69 -7.11
N SER A 28 -1.48 9.94 -8.01
CA SER A 28 -2.61 9.03 -8.26
C SER A 28 -2.08 7.67 -8.72
N ALA A 29 -1.08 7.65 -9.60
CA ALA A 29 -0.40 6.43 -10.02
C ALA A 29 0.26 5.71 -8.84
N ALA A 30 0.99 6.43 -7.98
CA ALA A 30 1.64 5.85 -6.79
C ALA A 30 0.62 5.21 -5.84
N ILE A 31 -0.51 5.87 -5.57
CA ILE A 31 -1.59 5.32 -4.72
C ILE A 31 -2.19 4.07 -5.35
N SER A 32 -2.46 4.07 -6.66
CA SER A 32 -2.98 2.89 -7.36
C SER A 32 -1.99 1.73 -7.35
N TYR A 33 -0.70 1.98 -7.65
CA TYR A 33 0.34 0.96 -7.61
C TYR A 33 0.52 0.39 -6.22
N TYR A 34 0.56 1.24 -5.20
CA TYR A 34 0.67 0.82 -3.82
C TYR A 34 -0.53 -0.05 -3.41
N THR A 35 -1.76 0.37 -3.73
CA THR A 35 -2.98 -0.40 -3.46
C THR A 35 -2.95 -1.79 -4.13
N MET A 36 -2.54 -1.86 -5.41
CA MET A 36 -2.42 -3.12 -6.13
C MET A 36 -1.32 -4.02 -5.56
N LEU A 37 -0.16 -3.47 -5.24
CA LEU A 37 0.98 -4.23 -4.71
C LEU A 37 0.73 -4.73 -3.28
N SER A 38 0.00 -3.97 -2.45
CA SER A 38 -0.37 -4.38 -1.09
C SER A 38 -1.46 -5.45 -1.05
N LEU A 39 -2.17 -5.70 -2.14
CA LEU A 39 -3.30 -6.62 -2.18
C LEU A 39 -2.88 -8.06 -1.82
N ALA A 40 -1.77 -8.54 -2.37
CA ALA A 40 -1.26 -9.88 -2.10
C ALA A 40 -0.77 -10.07 -0.64
N PRO A 41 0.07 -9.18 -0.06
CA PRO A 41 0.44 -9.24 1.35
C PRO A 41 -0.75 -9.19 2.31
N ILE A 42 -1.72 -8.31 2.05
CA ILE A 42 -2.93 -8.18 2.88
C ILE A 42 -3.74 -9.48 2.83
N LEU A 43 -3.89 -10.06 1.63
CA LEU A 43 -4.61 -11.32 1.44
C LEU A 43 -3.93 -12.46 2.22
N LEU A 44 -2.60 -12.54 2.19
CA LEU A 44 -1.82 -13.53 2.93
C LEU A 44 -2.06 -13.39 4.44
N VAL A 45 -1.96 -12.18 4.99
CA VAL A 45 -2.23 -11.93 6.42
C VAL A 45 -3.67 -12.28 6.79
N ALA A 46 -4.65 -11.89 5.96
CA ALA A 46 -6.06 -12.21 6.19
C ALA A 46 -6.30 -13.73 6.23
N VAL A 47 -5.71 -14.46 5.28
CA VAL A 47 -5.79 -15.93 5.21
C VAL A 47 -5.10 -16.59 6.40
N ALA A 48 -3.96 -16.06 6.85
CA ALA A 48 -3.26 -16.57 8.03
C ALA A 48 -4.09 -16.37 9.31
N ILE A 49 -4.75 -15.21 9.47
CA ILE A 49 -5.67 -14.96 10.59
C ILE A 49 -6.86 -15.93 10.55
N VAL A 50 -7.46 -16.14 9.38
CA VAL A 50 -8.55 -17.11 9.22
C VAL A 50 -8.08 -18.53 9.54
N GLY A 51 -6.91 -18.95 9.05
CA GLY A 51 -6.33 -20.26 9.35
C GLY A 51 -6.06 -20.45 10.85
N PHE A 52 -5.57 -19.40 11.52
CA PHE A 52 -5.33 -19.42 12.97
C PHE A 52 -6.62 -19.52 13.79
N ILE A 53 -7.67 -18.78 13.41
CA ILE A 53 -8.95 -18.79 14.13
C ILE A 53 -9.71 -20.09 13.91
N VAL A 54 -9.74 -20.59 12.67
CA VAL A 54 -10.63 -21.70 12.32
C VAL A 54 -10.01 -23.07 12.59
N GLY A 55 -8.68 -23.19 12.69
CA GLY A 55 -8.01 -24.35 13.29
C GLY A 55 -8.12 -25.69 12.55
N THR A 56 -8.85 -25.78 11.43
CA THR A 56 -9.11 -27.05 10.73
C THR A 56 -9.04 -26.90 9.21
N SER A 57 -8.47 -27.89 8.52
CA SER A 57 -8.32 -27.95 7.05
C SER A 57 -9.64 -27.78 6.30
N ASP A 58 -10.75 -28.23 6.87
CA ASP A 58 -12.07 -28.21 6.19
C ASP A 58 -12.65 -26.81 6.02
N ALA A 59 -12.37 -25.91 6.96
CA ALA A 59 -12.87 -24.54 6.85
C ALA A 59 -12.10 -23.73 5.82
N ILE A 60 -10.80 -23.99 5.68
CA ILE A 60 -9.98 -23.41 4.62
C ILE A 60 -10.54 -23.80 3.25
N VAL A 61 -10.92 -25.07 3.06
CA VAL A 61 -11.55 -25.54 1.81
C VAL A 61 -12.87 -24.81 1.55
N SER A 62 -13.68 -24.58 2.59
CA SER A 62 -14.94 -23.82 2.47
C SER A 62 -14.70 -22.35 2.09
N VAL A 63 -13.72 -21.69 2.69
CA VAL A 63 -13.36 -20.29 2.39
C VAL A 63 -12.84 -20.14 0.96
N VAL A 64 -11.94 -21.04 0.52
CA VAL A 64 -11.42 -21.01 -0.86
C VAL A 64 -12.54 -21.24 -1.88
N ARG A 65 -13.52 -22.10 -1.57
CA ARG A 65 -14.70 -22.29 -2.42
C ARG A 65 -15.57 -21.03 -2.51
N GLN A 66 -15.73 -20.28 -1.42
CA GLN A 66 -16.44 -19.00 -1.48
C GLN A 66 -15.68 -17.98 -2.32
N ILE A 67 -14.35 -17.92 -2.18
CA ILE A 67 -13.51 -17.07 -3.03
C ILE A 67 -13.67 -17.44 -4.50
N GLU A 68 -13.71 -18.73 -4.83
CA GLU A 68 -13.95 -19.22 -6.19
C GLU A 68 -15.31 -18.77 -6.75
N LEU A 69 -16.37 -18.81 -5.93
CA LEU A 69 -17.71 -18.39 -6.34
C LEU A 69 -17.82 -16.89 -6.63
N PHE A 70 -17.14 -16.05 -5.85
CA PHE A 70 -17.24 -14.58 -5.97
C PHE A 70 -16.18 -13.96 -6.90
N PHE A 71 -14.97 -14.51 -6.91
CA PHE A 71 -13.80 -13.94 -7.59
C PHE A 71 -13.26 -14.83 -8.72
N GLY A 72 -13.82 -16.02 -8.91
CA GLY A 72 -13.41 -16.95 -9.96
C GLY A 72 -12.26 -17.88 -9.56
N PRO A 73 -11.96 -18.88 -10.42
CA PRO A 73 -11.01 -19.94 -10.12
C PRO A 73 -9.56 -19.44 -10.01
N GLU A 74 -9.15 -18.46 -10.81
CA GLU A 74 -7.77 -17.94 -10.80
C GLU A 74 -7.38 -17.32 -9.46
N VAL A 75 -8.29 -16.54 -8.86
CA VAL A 75 -8.07 -15.93 -7.54
C VAL A 75 -8.09 -17.00 -6.44
N ALA A 76 -8.99 -17.98 -6.55
CA ALA A 76 -9.07 -19.08 -5.62
C ALA A 76 -7.81 -19.95 -5.64
N ASP A 77 -7.26 -20.24 -6.83
CA ASP A 77 -6.03 -21.01 -6.99
C ASP A 77 -4.81 -20.28 -6.44
N PHE A 78 -4.73 -18.96 -6.66
CA PHE A 78 -3.69 -18.14 -6.04
C PHE A 78 -3.73 -18.24 -4.52
N VAL A 79 -4.91 -18.06 -3.90
CA VAL A 79 -5.08 -18.20 -2.45
C VAL A 79 -4.75 -19.63 -1.98
N ARG A 80 -5.21 -20.65 -2.70
CA ARG A 80 -4.95 -22.06 -2.37
C ARG A 80 -3.44 -22.37 -2.38
N SER A 81 -2.69 -21.79 -3.33
CA SER A 81 -1.23 -21.93 -3.41
C SER A 81 -0.50 -21.24 -2.24
N LEU A 82 -0.96 -20.04 -1.84
CA LEU A 82 -0.41 -19.32 -0.68
C LEU A 82 -0.61 -20.10 0.63
N ILE A 83 -1.78 -20.71 0.79
CA ILE A 83 -2.11 -21.54 1.94
C ILE A 83 -1.22 -22.78 1.97
N GLN A 84 -1.15 -23.53 0.86
CA GLN A 84 -0.33 -24.76 0.80
C GLN A 84 1.15 -24.50 1.08
N THR A 85 1.65 -23.33 0.68
CA THR A 85 3.02 -22.89 0.96
C THR A 85 3.23 -22.60 2.45
N THR A 86 2.18 -22.10 3.14
CA THR A 86 2.23 -21.72 4.56
C THR A 86 1.91 -22.89 5.50
N SER A 87 1.20 -23.92 5.01
CA SER A 87 0.73 -25.08 5.79
C SER A 87 1.80 -26.13 6.11
N GLN A 88 3.05 -25.98 5.64
CA GLN A 88 4.12 -26.85 6.13
C GLN A 88 4.45 -26.45 7.56
N PRO A 89 4.29 -27.35 8.56
CA PRO A 89 4.66 -27.09 9.93
C PRO A 89 6.19 -27.07 10.04
N THR A 90 6.79 -26.00 9.54
CA THR A 90 8.15 -25.65 9.92
C THR A 90 7.97 -25.06 11.30
N SER A 91 8.48 -25.77 12.32
CA SER A 91 8.72 -25.18 13.65
C SER A 91 9.10 -23.72 13.46
N VAL A 92 8.44 -22.79 14.16
CA VAL A 92 8.75 -21.35 14.09
C VAL A 92 10.22 -21.20 14.49
N THR A 93 11.08 -21.23 13.48
CA THR A 93 12.52 -21.28 13.65
C THR A 93 12.97 -19.83 13.79
N LEU A 94 14.05 -19.57 14.53
CA LEU A 94 14.66 -18.24 14.65
C LEU A 94 14.78 -17.52 13.28
N VAL A 95 15.04 -18.28 12.22
CA VAL A 95 15.10 -17.79 10.83
C VAL A 95 13.79 -17.14 10.39
N THR A 96 12.63 -17.75 10.66
CA THR A 96 11.31 -17.20 10.28
C THR A 96 11.04 -15.87 10.99
N ILE A 97 11.37 -15.77 12.28
CA ILE A 97 11.20 -14.53 13.05
C ILE A 97 12.11 -13.43 12.48
N ILE A 98 13.37 -13.75 12.21
CA ILE A 98 14.32 -12.81 11.61
C ILE A 98 13.84 -12.36 10.23
N SER A 99 13.36 -13.27 9.38
CA SER A 99 12.84 -12.93 8.06
C SER A 99 11.63 -12.01 8.12
N VAL A 100 10.70 -12.23 9.05
CA VAL A 100 9.55 -11.35 9.27
C VAL A 100 10.02 -9.96 9.72
N VAL A 101 10.93 -9.88 10.69
CA VAL A 101 11.46 -8.59 11.19
C VAL A 101 12.19 -7.82 10.09
N VAL A 102 13.05 -8.49 9.34
CA VAL A 102 13.78 -7.87 8.21
C VAL A 102 12.82 -7.38 7.13
N THR A 103 11.79 -8.16 6.82
CA THR A 103 10.77 -7.79 5.83
C THR A 103 9.97 -6.57 6.29
N LEU A 104 9.55 -6.53 7.56
CA LEU A 104 8.86 -5.37 8.13
C LEU A 104 9.74 -4.12 8.12
N PHE A 105 11.04 -4.28 8.38
CA PHE A 105 12.01 -3.19 8.34
C PHE A 105 12.21 -2.65 6.91
N ALA A 106 12.37 -3.54 5.93
CA ALA A 106 12.49 -3.18 4.52
C ALA A 106 11.22 -2.50 3.99
N ALA A 107 10.05 -3.06 4.31
CA ALA A 107 8.76 -2.46 3.96
C ALA A 107 8.63 -1.05 4.56
N SER A 108 8.95 -0.87 5.84
CA SER A 108 8.91 0.43 6.51
C SER A 108 9.79 1.49 5.83
N GLY A 109 10.97 1.10 5.32
CA GLY A 109 11.83 2.00 4.54
C GLY A 109 11.18 2.47 3.23
N VAL A 110 10.47 1.58 2.53
CA VAL A 110 9.72 1.91 1.31
C VAL A 110 8.56 2.87 1.62
N PHE A 111 7.82 2.61 2.70
CA PHE A 111 6.76 3.52 3.16
C PHE A 111 7.28 4.89 3.57
N ASN A 112 8.44 4.96 4.22
CA ASN A 112 9.04 6.23 4.60
C ASN A 112 9.37 7.07 3.36
N GLN A 113 9.97 6.45 2.34
CA GLN A 113 10.24 7.14 1.07
C GLN A 113 8.96 7.61 0.37
N MET A 114 7.86 6.87 0.49
CA MET A 114 6.56 7.29 -0.01
C MET A 114 6.02 8.51 0.74
N GLN A 115 6.13 8.53 2.08
CA GLN A 115 5.73 9.68 2.90
C GLN A 115 6.56 10.92 2.57
N VAL A 116 7.88 10.77 2.42
CA VAL A 116 8.77 11.86 1.99
C VAL A 116 8.35 12.38 0.62
N ALA A 117 8.05 11.51 -0.34
CA ALA A 117 7.56 11.92 -1.66
C ALA A 117 6.22 12.68 -1.57
N PHE A 118 5.32 12.27 -0.67
CA PHE A 118 4.07 12.99 -0.41
C PHE A 118 4.30 14.36 0.24
N ASN A 119 5.18 14.46 1.24
CA ASN A 119 5.50 15.71 1.93
C ASN A 119 6.08 16.73 0.96
N ILE A 120 6.99 16.30 0.07
CA ILE A 120 7.53 17.14 -1.01
C ILE A 120 6.43 17.64 -1.96
N ILE A 121 5.44 16.79 -2.30
CA ILE A 121 4.36 17.14 -3.23
C ILE A 121 3.37 18.11 -2.61
N TRP A 122 3.06 17.94 -1.33
CA TRP A 122 2.13 18.82 -0.61
C TRP A 122 2.78 20.05 0.02
N ASP A 123 4.08 20.24 -0.19
CA ASP A 123 4.87 21.31 0.42
C ASP A 123 4.68 21.32 1.95
N VAL A 124 4.51 20.12 2.53
CA VAL A 124 4.52 19.94 3.97
C VAL A 124 5.99 20.02 4.35
N SER A 125 6.39 21.18 4.85
CA SER A 125 7.73 21.39 5.37
C SER A 125 7.92 20.41 6.51
N ASP A 126 8.79 19.40 6.33
CA ASP A 126 9.30 18.66 7.47
C ASP A 126 10.04 19.70 8.33
N GLU A 127 9.46 20.06 9.49
CA GLU A 127 10.09 20.85 10.54
C GLU A 127 11.28 20.09 11.16
N GLU A 128 12.17 19.50 10.37
CA GLU A 128 13.47 19.00 10.83
C GLU A 128 14.61 20.00 10.57
N GLU A 129 14.40 21.06 9.77
CA GLU A 129 15.37 22.16 9.64
C GLU A 129 15.33 23.17 10.80
N GLY A 130 14.27 23.18 11.62
CA GLY A 130 14.10 24.11 12.75
C GLY A 130 15.03 23.86 13.94
N ILE A 131 15.46 22.61 14.16
CA ILE A 131 16.32 22.26 15.31
C ILE A 131 17.80 22.55 15.00
N ARG A 132 18.25 22.38 13.75
CA ARG A 132 19.64 22.66 13.37
C ARG A 132 19.97 24.14 13.29
N LEU A 133 19.02 25.00 12.90
CA LEU A 133 19.23 26.44 12.81
C LEU A 133 19.14 27.17 14.18
N THR A 134 18.57 26.54 15.21
CA THR A 134 18.49 27.11 16.56
C THR A 134 19.81 26.94 17.35
N ILE A 135 20.60 25.91 17.05
CA ILE A 135 21.86 25.62 17.77
C ILE A 135 23.06 26.39 17.19
N VAL A 136 23.07 26.69 15.88
CA VAL A 136 24.17 27.42 15.23
C VAL A 136 24.13 28.95 15.49
N ARG A 137 23.06 29.45 16.12
CA ARG A 137 22.87 30.90 16.36
C ARG A 137 23.06 31.32 17.84
N ARG A 138 23.75 30.51 18.66
CA ARG A 138 24.17 30.89 20.01
C ARG A 138 25.68 30.92 20.14
#